data_AF-A0A1Z8QEY8-F1
#
_entry.id   AF-A0A1Z8QEY8-F1
#
_cell.length_a   1.000
_cell.length_b   1.000
_cell.length_c   1.000
_cell.angle_alpha   90.00
_cell.angle_beta   90.00
_cell.angle_gamma   90.00
#
_symmetry.space_group_name_H-M   'P 1'
#
loop_
_entity.id
_entity.type
_entity.pdbx_description
1 polymer ?
#
loop_
_entity_poly.entity_id
_entity_poly.type
_entity_poly.pdbx_seq_one_letter_code
_entity_poly.pdbx_strand_id
1 'polypeptide(L)'
;MSNKTIAHGCSFTRYGWPCWPKFIPWFNNSLPMLNKGRSGSGNETISRAAINSAMKYKQIDHMYIMWSGTDRYEVITKDKGKDEVLGRITYYVWDEDLQWSTWYGGHPERDKHEYYRRHFWNEEHMYYRTLEHILRTQMFLDKKQIPYTMMIFNKDVLRDKFYSESERALHNSIDWTKFLFYKDRQGLWEFAEDNYKEYYIPGEKHPPPIAHYHWVKDMIFKSDILCPLDEYNKLKDYFKGKDGRS
;
A
#
# COMPACT_ATOMS: atom_id res chain seq x y z
N MET A 1 -15.45 -14.17 -18.47
CA MET A 1 -14.27 -14.16 -17.58
C MET A 1 -14.56 -13.14 -16.48
N SER A 2 -14.27 -13.43 -15.21
CA SER A 2 -14.59 -12.44 -14.16
C SER A 2 -13.54 -11.33 -14.13
N ASN A 3 -14.00 -10.15 -14.53
CA ASN A 3 -13.38 -8.85 -14.31
C ASN A 3 -12.82 -8.72 -12.89
N LYS A 4 -11.63 -8.12 -12.74
CA LYS A 4 -10.93 -8.01 -11.46
C LYS A 4 -10.54 -6.58 -11.18
N THR A 5 -10.93 -6.10 -10.00
CA THR A 5 -10.29 -4.93 -9.39
C THR A 5 -9.27 -5.44 -8.36
N ILE A 6 -8.05 -4.90 -8.37
CA ILE A 6 -6.96 -5.39 -7.51
C ILE A 6 -6.32 -4.22 -6.78
N ALA A 7 -6.05 -4.39 -5.48
CA ALA A 7 -5.35 -3.41 -4.66
C ALA A 7 -4.00 -3.93 -4.19
N HIS A 8 -2.96 -3.11 -4.33
CA HIS A 8 -1.61 -3.35 -3.84
C HIS A 8 -1.16 -2.25 -2.88
N GLY A 9 -0.28 -2.59 -1.94
CA GLY A 9 0.30 -1.66 -0.99
C GLY A 9 0.76 -2.33 0.29
N CYS A 10 1.01 -1.52 1.31
CA CYS A 10 1.54 -1.99 2.60
C CYS A 10 0.42 -2.22 3.65
N SER A 11 0.73 -1.95 4.92
CA SER A 11 -0.22 -2.00 6.04
C SER A 11 -1.41 -1.04 5.85
N PHE A 12 -1.22 0.12 5.21
CA PHE A 12 -2.32 1.05 4.90
C PHE A 12 -3.32 0.50 3.87
N THR A 13 -2.95 -0.57 3.15
CA THR A 13 -3.83 -1.30 2.23
C THR A 13 -4.39 -2.56 2.88
N ARG A 14 -3.65 -3.22 3.77
CA ARG A 14 -4.09 -4.41 4.51
C ARG A 14 -3.49 -4.45 5.92
N TYR A 15 -4.34 -4.35 6.93
CA TYR A 15 -3.93 -4.38 8.34
C TYR A 15 -4.81 -5.30 9.19
N GLY A 16 -4.69 -5.20 10.52
CA GLY A 16 -5.51 -5.91 11.50
C GLY A 16 -6.99 -5.50 11.51
N TRP A 17 -7.37 -4.48 10.73
CA TRP A 17 -8.75 -4.01 10.59
C TRP A 17 -9.10 -3.67 9.14
N PRO A 18 -10.38 -3.39 8.84
CA PRO A 18 -10.83 -2.92 7.53
C PRO A 18 -10.03 -1.72 7.01
N CYS A 19 -9.29 -1.93 5.93
CA CYS A 19 -8.63 -0.86 5.16
C CYS A 19 -9.43 -0.50 3.91
N TRP A 20 -9.02 0.58 3.24
CA TRP A 20 -9.72 1.17 2.09
C TRP A 20 -10.15 0.18 0.99
N PRO A 21 -9.40 -0.88 0.62
CA PRO A 21 -9.84 -1.79 -0.45
C PRO A 21 -11.14 -2.52 -0.13
N LYS A 22 -11.47 -2.71 1.15
CA LYS A 22 -12.72 -3.36 1.58
C LYS A 22 -13.95 -2.55 1.19
N PHE A 23 -13.83 -1.23 1.08
CA PHE A 23 -14.96 -0.33 0.84
C PHE A 23 -15.16 -0.01 -0.65
N ILE A 24 -14.16 -0.26 -1.52
CA ILE A 24 -14.27 -0.02 -2.97
C ILE A 24 -15.52 -0.69 -3.59
N PRO A 25 -15.89 -1.95 -3.27
CA PRO A 25 -17.08 -2.57 -3.84
C PRO A 25 -18.38 -1.81 -3.55
N TRP A 26 -18.45 -1.02 -2.46
CA TRP A 26 -19.64 -0.23 -2.14
C TRP A 26 -19.90 0.90 -3.15
N PHE A 27 -18.88 1.28 -3.93
CA PHE A 27 -18.94 2.40 -4.87
C PHE A 27 -18.66 1.98 -6.33
N ASN A 28 -18.26 0.73 -6.57
CA ASN A 28 -17.93 0.22 -7.90
C ASN A 28 -18.84 -0.94 -8.33
N ASN A 29 -20.16 -0.72 -8.27
CA ASN A 29 -21.18 -1.70 -8.69
C ASN A 29 -21.02 -3.08 -8.03
N SER A 30 -20.56 -3.14 -6.78
CA SER A 30 -20.29 -4.39 -6.06
C SER A 30 -19.29 -5.32 -6.73
N LEU A 31 -18.44 -4.82 -7.63
CA LEU A 31 -17.38 -5.63 -8.23
C LEU A 31 -16.37 -6.06 -7.16
N PRO A 32 -16.02 -7.36 -7.10
CA PRO A 32 -15.13 -7.87 -6.07
C PRO A 32 -13.72 -7.28 -6.21
N MET A 33 -13.19 -6.80 -5.09
CA MET A 33 -11.83 -6.30 -4.95
C MET A 33 -10.91 -7.39 -4.39
N LEU A 34 -9.81 -7.68 -5.08
CA LEU A 34 -8.74 -8.51 -4.54
C LEU A 34 -7.71 -7.64 -3.81
N ASN A 35 -7.73 -7.68 -2.47
CA ASN A 35 -6.74 -7.00 -1.66
C ASN A 35 -5.46 -7.84 -1.54
N LYS A 36 -4.41 -7.44 -2.27
CA LYS A 36 -3.07 -8.02 -2.28
C LYS A 36 -2.07 -7.23 -1.44
N GLY A 37 -2.53 -6.31 -0.59
CA GLY A 37 -1.68 -5.57 0.34
C GLY A 37 -0.95 -6.49 1.32
N ARG A 38 0.24 -6.09 1.76
CA ARG A 38 1.11 -6.86 2.67
C ARG A 38 1.73 -5.93 3.71
N SER A 39 1.51 -6.21 4.99
CA SER A 39 2.04 -5.37 6.07
C SER A 39 3.56 -5.32 6.02
N GLY A 40 4.15 -4.15 6.27
CA GLY A 40 5.59 -3.95 6.25
C GLY A 40 6.25 -3.92 4.86
N SER A 41 5.51 -4.13 3.75
CA SER A 41 6.12 -4.08 2.41
C SER A 41 6.69 -2.72 2.08
N GLY A 42 7.85 -2.72 1.43
CA GLY A 42 8.44 -1.57 0.77
C GLY A 42 7.97 -1.44 -0.68
N ASN A 43 8.46 -0.40 -1.35
CA ASN A 43 8.01 -0.04 -2.69
C ASN A 43 8.48 -1.04 -3.76
N GLU A 44 9.60 -1.74 -3.54
CA GLU A 44 10.05 -2.80 -4.43
C GLU A 44 9.05 -3.97 -4.45
N THR A 45 8.62 -4.47 -3.28
CA THR A 45 7.61 -5.53 -3.20
C THR A 45 6.29 -5.10 -3.82
N ILE A 46 5.84 -3.88 -3.55
CA ILE A 46 4.56 -3.36 -4.07
C ILE A 46 4.58 -3.37 -5.60
N SER A 47 5.65 -2.85 -6.21
CA SER A 47 5.86 -2.88 -7.66
C SER A 47 5.87 -4.30 -8.22
N ARG A 48 6.62 -5.20 -7.57
CA ARG A 48 6.72 -6.60 -8.00
C ARG A 48 5.39 -7.34 -7.94
N ALA A 49 4.61 -7.14 -6.88
CA ALA A 49 3.31 -7.77 -6.69
C ALA A 49 2.26 -7.25 -7.70
N ALA A 50 2.29 -5.94 -7.99
CA ALA A 50 1.44 -5.32 -9.01
C ALA A 50 1.74 -5.89 -10.40
N ILE A 51 3.02 -5.93 -10.79
CA ILE A 51 3.47 -6.50 -12.06
C ILE A 51 3.11 -8.00 -12.14
N ASN A 52 3.32 -8.76 -11.06
CA ASN A 52 2.94 -10.17 -11.01
C ASN A 52 1.43 -10.37 -11.26
N SER A 53 0.59 -9.53 -10.64
CA SER A 53 -0.86 -9.57 -10.87
C SER A 53 -1.22 -9.25 -12.33
N ALA A 54 -0.56 -8.24 -12.92
CA ALA A 54 -0.72 -7.88 -14.32
C ALA A 54 -0.24 -8.96 -15.31
N MET A 55 0.70 -9.83 -14.91
CA MET A 55 1.11 -11.00 -15.70
C MET A 55 0.15 -12.19 -15.53
N LYS A 56 -0.33 -12.40 -14.30
CA LYS A 56 -1.15 -13.55 -13.94
C LYS A 56 -2.58 -13.46 -14.46
N TYR A 57 -3.20 -12.29 -14.37
CA TYR A 57 -4.61 -12.12 -14.72
C TYR A 57 -4.76 -11.58 -16.14
N LYS A 58 -5.57 -12.26 -16.95
CA LYS A 58 -5.82 -11.87 -18.35
C LYS A 58 -6.64 -10.58 -18.50
N GLN A 59 -7.56 -10.34 -17.56
CA GLN A 59 -8.46 -9.18 -17.54
C GLN A 59 -8.42 -8.55 -16.15
N ILE A 60 -8.02 -7.27 -16.08
CA ILE A 60 -8.04 -6.43 -14.88
C ILE A 60 -8.79 -5.16 -15.27
N ASP A 61 -9.86 -4.87 -14.55
CA ASP A 61 -10.69 -3.68 -14.79
C ASP A 61 -9.99 -2.43 -14.27
N HIS A 62 -9.39 -2.54 -13.08
CA HIS A 62 -8.61 -1.47 -12.47
C HIS A 62 -7.62 -2.00 -11.44
N MET A 63 -6.44 -1.39 -11.38
CA MET A 63 -5.43 -1.65 -10.35
C MET A 63 -5.22 -0.41 -9.48
N TYR A 64 -5.39 -0.56 -8.17
CA TYR A 64 -5.13 0.50 -7.21
C TYR A 64 -3.83 0.20 -6.46
N ILE A 65 -2.93 1.18 -6.37
CA ILE A 65 -1.60 0.99 -5.79
C ILE A 65 -1.35 2.08 -4.77
N MET A 66 -1.11 1.71 -3.51
CA MET A 66 -0.72 2.65 -2.46
C MET A 66 0.75 2.41 -2.09
N TRP A 67 1.60 3.38 -2.45
CA TRP A 67 3.03 3.36 -2.16
C TRP A 67 3.30 3.62 -0.67
N SER A 68 4.32 2.96 -0.15
CA SER A 68 4.74 2.99 1.25
C SER A 68 5.96 3.90 1.45
N GLY A 69 6.41 3.97 2.71
CA GLY A 69 7.61 4.71 3.09
C GLY A 69 8.85 4.22 2.35
N THR A 70 9.77 5.15 2.10
CA THR A 70 11.04 4.90 1.42
C THR A 70 12.06 4.22 2.34
N ASP A 71 11.75 4.03 3.62
CA ASP A 71 12.68 3.54 4.63
C ASP A 71 12.83 2.02 4.66
N ARG A 72 12.00 1.30 3.90
CA ARG A 72 11.87 -0.15 3.95
C ARG A 72 12.68 -0.83 2.85
N TYR A 73 13.24 -1.98 3.20
CA TYR A 73 13.81 -2.94 2.27
C TYR A 73 13.31 -4.34 2.61
N GLU A 74 13.46 -5.27 1.69
CA GLU A 74 13.01 -6.65 1.85
C GLU A 74 14.13 -7.65 1.64
N VAL A 75 13.95 -8.84 2.22
CA VAL A 75 14.85 -9.97 2.01
C VAL A 75 14.07 -11.11 1.36
N ILE A 76 14.58 -11.62 0.24
CA ILE A 76 13.98 -12.75 -0.46
C ILE A 76 14.74 -14.02 -0.10
N THR A 77 14.03 -15.10 0.20
CA THR A 77 14.61 -16.42 0.42
C THR A 77 13.92 -17.46 -0.46
N LYS A 78 14.62 -18.55 -0.80
CA LYS A 78 14.11 -19.60 -1.70
C LYS A 78 13.32 -20.69 -0.98
N ASP A 79 13.32 -20.67 0.33
CA ASP A 79 12.60 -21.61 1.18
C ASP A 79 11.26 -21.03 1.62
N LYS A 80 10.26 -21.90 1.81
CA LYS A 80 8.99 -21.56 2.45
C LYS A 80 9.15 -21.18 3.93
N GLY A 81 10.32 -21.44 4.53
CA GLY A 81 10.64 -21.12 5.92
C GLY A 81 9.85 -21.92 6.95
N LYS A 82 10.35 -21.94 8.19
CA LYS A 82 9.63 -22.56 9.32
C LYS A 82 8.44 -21.72 9.77
N ASP A 83 8.51 -20.39 9.64
CA ASP A 83 7.48 -19.47 10.15
C ASP A 83 6.19 -19.50 9.33
N GLU A 84 6.27 -19.82 8.04
CA GLU A 84 5.07 -20.06 7.23
C GLU A 84 4.36 -21.35 7.63
N VAL A 85 5.14 -22.41 7.88
CA VAL A 85 4.62 -23.71 8.38
C VAL A 85 3.93 -23.54 9.74
N LEU A 86 4.35 -22.55 10.54
CA LEU A 86 3.78 -22.22 11.84
C LEU A 86 2.66 -21.17 11.78
N GLY A 87 2.26 -20.69 10.60
CA GLY A 87 1.17 -19.72 10.44
C GLY A 87 1.46 -18.30 10.95
N ARG A 88 2.73 -17.95 11.22
CA ARG A 88 3.14 -16.63 11.72
C ARG A 88 3.46 -15.67 10.56
N ILE A 89 2.42 -15.36 9.77
CA ILE A 89 2.52 -14.82 8.40
C ILE A 89 2.28 -13.28 8.37
N THR A 90 2.84 -12.51 9.31
CA THR A 90 2.67 -11.03 9.28
C THR A 90 3.72 -10.36 8.41
N TYR A 91 4.98 -10.80 8.53
CA TYR A 91 6.14 -10.19 7.86
C TYR A 91 6.90 -11.16 6.94
N TYR A 92 6.43 -12.39 6.80
CA TYR A 92 7.06 -13.42 5.99
C TYR A 92 6.00 -14.21 5.23
N VAL A 93 6.12 -14.27 3.90
CA VAL A 93 5.11 -14.90 3.03
C VAL A 93 5.77 -15.53 1.81
N TRP A 94 5.51 -16.82 1.57
CA TRP A 94 5.72 -17.50 0.30
C TRP A 94 4.71 -17.01 -0.73
N ASP A 95 5.23 -16.69 -1.91
CA ASP A 95 4.44 -16.37 -3.08
C ASP A 95 4.49 -17.56 -4.04
N GLU A 96 3.36 -18.25 -4.21
CA GLU A 96 3.25 -19.40 -5.11
C GLU A 96 3.46 -19.04 -6.58
N ASP A 97 3.26 -17.79 -6.99
CA ASP A 97 3.52 -17.39 -8.37
C ASP A 97 5.01 -17.11 -8.59
N LEU A 98 5.70 -16.59 -7.58
CA LEU A 98 7.11 -16.20 -7.66
C LEU A 98 8.08 -17.28 -7.17
N GLN A 99 7.57 -18.31 -6.48
CA GLN A 99 8.33 -19.43 -5.91
C GLN A 99 9.48 -18.97 -4.99
N TRP A 100 9.18 -18.01 -4.12
CA TRP A 100 10.08 -17.53 -3.07
C TRP A 100 9.31 -17.02 -1.87
N SER A 101 10.00 -16.77 -0.77
CA SER A 101 9.47 -16.04 0.38
C SER A 101 10.03 -14.63 0.45
N THR A 102 9.25 -13.70 0.97
CA THR A 102 9.70 -12.32 1.23
C THR A 102 9.55 -11.97 2.71
N TRP A 103 10.64 -11.52 3.32
CA TRP A 103 10.67 -10.82 4.59
C TRP A 103 10.43 -9.33 4.37
N TYR A 104 9.32 -8.81 4.87
CA TYR A 104 8.95 -7.41 4.78
C TYR A 104 9.53 -6.61 5.97
N GLY A 105 9.94 -5.37 5.74
CA GLY A 105 10.46 -4.48 6.79
C GLY A 105 11.92 -4.71 7.17
N GLY A 106 12.63 -5.60 6.46
CA GLY A 106 14.07 -5.81 6.56
C GLY A 106 14.44 -7.25 6.90
N HIS A 107 15.70 -7.45 7.26
CA HIS A 107 16.21 -8.78 7.61
C HIS A 107 15.63 -9.27 8.95
N PRO A 108 15.20 -10.54 9.07
CA PRO A 108 14.64 -11.08 10.32
C PRO A 108 15.65 -11.15 11.47
N GLU A 109 16.90 -11.52 11.17
CA GLU A 109 17.99 -11.49 12.14
C GLU A 109 18.49 -10.05 12.37
N ARG A 110 18.47 -9.62 13.63
CA ARG A 110 18.73 -8.25 14.05
C ARG A 110 20.13 -7.75 13.70
N ASP A 111 21.14 -8.57 13.91
CA ASP A 111 22.54 -8.26 13.60
C ASP A 111 22.73 -8.00 12.10
N LYS A 112 22.14 -8.83 11.25
CA LYS A 112 22.15 -8.65 9.78
C LYS A 112 21.36 -7.43 9.35
N HIS A 113 20.23 -7.14 10.01
CA HIS A 113 19.48 -5.90 9.78
C HIS A 113 20.31 -4.67 10.11
N GLU A 114 20.89 -4.62 11.32
CA GLU A 114 21.73 -3.51 11.78
C GLU A 114 22.96 -3.33 10.88
N TYR A 115 23.61 -4.42 10.48
CA TYR A 115 24.71 -4.39 9.52
C TYR A 115 24.28 -3.78 8.18
N TYR A 116 23.16 -4.24 7.62
CA TYR A 116 22.65 -3.68 6.36
C TYR A 116 22.32 -2.19 6.48
N ARG A 117 21.60 -1.81 7.55
CA ARG A 117 21.22 -0.42 7.84
C ARG A 117 22.44 0.49 7.98
N ARG A 118 23.54 -0.01 8.55
CA ARG A 118 24.75 0.77 8.79
C ARG A 118 25.63 0.91 7.54
N HIS A 119 25.66 -0.10 6.68
CA HIS A 119 26.67 -0.19 5.61
C HIS A 119 26.13 -0.04 4.19
N PHE A 120 24.84 -0.31 3.96
CA PHE A 120 24.26 -0.32 2.60
C PHE A 120 23.01 0.53 2.47
N TRP A 121 22.23 0.66 3.53
CA TRP A 121 21.01 1.47 3.50
C TRP A 121 21.36 2.95 3.40
N ASN A 122 20.80 3.62 2.40
CA ASN A 122 20.98 5.04 2.15
C ASN A 122 19.64 5.65 1.75
N GLU A 123 19.21 6.66 2.47
CA GLU A 123 17.89 7.27 2.32
C GLU A 123 17.65 7.84 0.91
N GLU A 124 18.64 8.52 0.33
CA GLU A 124 18.53 9.09 -1.03
C GLU A 124 18.42 7.99 -2.08
N HIS A 125 19.21 6.93 -1.94
CA HIS A 125 19.13 5.77 -2.83
C HIS A 125 17.78 5.05 -2.69
N MET A 126 17.19 4.97 -1.50
CA MET A 126 15.88 4.35 -1.36
C MET A 126 14.74 5.20 -1.95
N TYR A 127 14.85 6.53 -1.87
CA TYR A 127 13.92 7.41 -2.57
C TYR A 127 14.06 7.27 -4.10
N TYR A 128 15.30 7.25 -4.60
CA TYR A 128 15.57 6.98 -6.02
C TYR A 128 14.95 5.66 -6.49
N ARG A 129 15.15 4.57 -5.73
CA ARG A 129 14.51 3.26 -6.01
C ARG A 129 12.98 3.34 -5.98
N THR A 130 12.41 4.14 -5.08
CA THR A 130 10.96 4.35 -5.05
C THR A 130 10.47 4.96 -6.37
N LEU A 131 11.15 5.98 -6.90
CA LEU A 131 10.83 6.55 -8.22
C LEU A 131 10.99 5.52 -9.35
N GLU A 132 12.06 4.73 -9.34
CA GLU A 132 12.26 3.64 -10.33
C GLU A 132 11.11 2.63 -10.29
N HIS A 133 10.64 2.24 -9.09
CA HIS A 133 9.57 1.27 -8.93
C HIS A 133 8.19 1.82 -9.29
N ILE A 134 7.94 3.10 -9.04
CA ILE A 134 6.75 3.80 -9.55
C ILE A 134 6.76 3.77 -11.07
N LEU A 135 7.83 4.28 -11.69
CA LEU A 135 7.94 4.41 -13.14
C LEU A 135 7.91 3.04 -13.84
N ARG A 136 8.62 2.04 -13.32
CA ARG A 136 8.61 0.67 -13.84
C ARG A 136 7.20 0.09 -13.83
N THR A 137 6.45 0.31 -12.75
CA THR A 137 5.07 -0.19 -12.62
C THR A 137 4.15 0.51 -13.60
N GLN A 138 4.26 1.83 -13.70
CA GLN A 138 3.54 2.64 -14.68
C GLN A 138 3.75 2.12 -16.11
N MET A 139 5.00 2.04 -16.56
CA MET A 139 5.36 1.59 -17.89
C MET A 139 4.82 0.19 -18.21
N PHE A 140 4.85 -0.71 -17.22
CA PHE A 140 4.35 -2.07 -17.40
C PHE A 140 2.83 -2.11 -17.54
N LEU A 141 2.10 -1.37 -16.70
CA LEU A 141 0.64 -1.31 -16.74
C LEU A 141 0.13 -0.59 -17.98
N ASP A 142 0.80 0.50 -18.40
CA ASP A 142 0.50 1.21 -19.65
C ASP A 142 0.68 0.29 -20.86
N LYS A 143 1.80 -0.46 -20.92
CA LYS A 143 2.05 -1.44 -21.98
C LYS A 143 0.98 -2.54 -22.03
N LYS A 144 0.44 -2.91 -20.88
CA LYS A 144 -0.64 -3.90 -20.75
C LYS A 144 -2.03 -3.30 -20.92
N GLN A 145 -2.14 -1.97 -21.08
CA GLN A 145 -3.40 -1.24 -21.16
C GLN A 145 -4.32 -1.52 -19.96
N ILE A 146 -3.74 -1.73 -18.78
CA ILE A 146 -4.49 -1.94 -17.54
C ILE A 146 -4.79 -0.57 -16.94
N PRO A 147 -6.05 -0.21 -16.65
CA PRO A 147 -6.35 1.01 -15.91
C PRO A 147 -5.81 0.96 -14.48
N TYR A 148 -5.24 2.07 -14.00
CA TYR A 148 -4.73 2.13 -12.62
C TYR A 148 -4.80 3.51 -12.00
N THR A 149 -4.79 3.51 -10.66
CA THR A 149 -4.67 4.70 -9.82
C THR A 149 -3.60 4.43 -8.77
N MET A 150 -2.64 5.35 -8.68
CA MET A 150 -1.61 5.35 -7.64
C MET A 150 -1.98 6.31 -6.52
N MET A 151 -1.52 6.01 -5.33
CA MET A 151 -1.73 6.78 -4.11
C MET A 151 -0.47 6.69 -3.26
N ILE A 152 -0.33 7.59 -2.30
CA ILE A 152 0.69 7.50 -1.25
C ILE A 152 0.00 7.38 0.10
N PHE A 153 0.61 6.63 1.02
CA PHE A 153 0.02 6.52 2.36
C PHE A 153 0.20 7.81 3.16
N ASN A 154 1.32 8.53 2.98
CA ASN A 154 1.59 9.82 3.59
C ASN A 154 2.44 10.71 2.67
N LYS A 155 2.61 11.98 3.02
CA LYS A 155 3.38 12.96 2.24
C LYS A 155 4.87 12.64 2.12
N ASP A 156 5.46 11.95 3.10
CA ASP A 156 6.91 11.71 3.17
C ASP A 156 7.40 10.69 2.13
N VAL A 157 6.47 9.99 1.45
CA VAL A 157 6.80 9.11 0.32
C VAL A 157 7.42 9.89 -0.83
N LEU A 158 7.00 11.14 -1.08
CA LEU A 158 7.43 11.96 -2.21
C LEU A 158 8.04 13.27 -1.74
N ARG A 159 9.25 13.59 -2.21
CA ARG A 159 9.99 14.79 -1.82
C ARG A 159 9.97 15.85 -2.93
N ASP A 160 10.24 17.09 -2.56
CA ASP A 160 10.33 18.24 -3.47
C ASP A 160 11.77 18.64 -3.79
N LYS A 161 12.73 18.04 -3.09
CA LYS A 161 14.16 18.29 -3.25
C LYS A 161 14.81 17.03 -3.76
N PHE A 162 15.47 17.15 -4.91
CA PHE A 162 16.18 16.05 -5.56
C PHE A 162 17.65 16.10 -5.23
N TYR A 163 18.25 14.96 -4.90
CA TYR A 163 19.68 14.84 -4.63
C TYR A 163 20.50 14.83 -5.93
N SER A 164 19.91 14.36 -7.03
CA SER A 164 20.58 14.29 -8.34
C SER A 164 19.65 14.65 -9.51
N GLU A 165 20.25 15.02 -10.65
CA GLU A 165 19.48 15.24 -11.89
C GLU A 165 18.88 13.95 -12.46
N SER A 166 19.46 12.79 -12.16
CA SER A 166 18.84 11.50 -12.52
C SER A 166 17.53 11.28 -11.76
N GLU A 167 17.50 11.64 -10.49
CA GLU A 167 16.30 11.56 -9.65
C GLU A 167 15.20 12.52 -10.15
N ARG A 168 15.58 13.76 -10.50
CA ARG A 168 14.69 14.73 -11.14
C ARG A 168 14.14 14.19 -12.46
N ALA A 169 15.00 13.58 -13.29
CA ALA A 169 14.59 13.01 -14.57
C ALA A 169 13.59 11.86 -14.41
N LEU A 170 13.80 10.97 -13.43
CA LEU A 170 12.84 9.92 -13.09
C LEU A 170 11.51 10.51 -12.61
N HIS A 171 11.55 11.47 -11.68
CA HIS A 171 10.35 12.16 -11.20
C HIS A 171 9.56 12.80 -12.34
N ASN A 172 10.23 13.48 -13.28
CA ASN A 172 9.59 14.12 -14.42
C ASN A 172 9.03 13.13 -15.46
N SER A 173 9.48 11.88 -15.42
CA SER A 173 9.00 10.82 -16.32
C SER A 173 7.75 10.10 -15.79
N ILE A 174 7.39 10.32 -14.52
CA ILE A 174 6.19 9.75 -13.90
C ILE A 174 4.97 10.56 -14.34
N ASP A 175 3.91 9.85 -14.76
CA ASP A 175 2.61 10.44 -15.05
C ASP A 175 1.86 10.69 -13.74
N TRP A 176 2.06 11.89 -13.19
CA TRP A 176 1.42 12.31 -11.95
C TRP A 176 -0.11 12.43 -12.07
N THR A 177 -0.70 12.42 -13.27
CA THR A 177 -2.16 12.39 -13.45
C THR A 177 -2.78 11.05 -13.02
N LYS A 178 -1.95 9.99 -12.89
CA LYS A 178 -2.34 8.69 -12.36
C LYS A 178 -2.37 8.66 -10.84
N PHE A 179 -1.87 9.70 -10.17
CA PHE A 179 -1.87 9.78 -8.72
C PHE A 179 -3.11 10.49 -8.19
N LEU A 180 -3.66 9.91 -7.13
CA LEU A 180 -4.69 10.52 -6.31
C LEU A 180 -4.05 10.99 -5.00
N PHE A 181 -4.02 12.31 -4.83
CA PHE A 181 -3.50 12.98 -3.64
C PHE A 181 -4.63 13.55 -2.79
N TYR A 182 -4.40 13.58 -1.47
CA TYR A 182 -5.11 14.48 -0.57
C TYR A 182 -4.43 15.84 -0.61
N LYS A 183 -5.23 16.91 -0.81
CA LYS A 183 -4.71 18.25 -1.10
C LYS A 183 -3.67 18.14 -2.24
N ASP A 184 -2.54 18.82 -2.14
CA ASP A 184 -1.56 18.85 -3.23
C ASP A 184 -0.73 17.57 -3.32
N ARG A 185 -0.16 17.11 -2.20
CA ARG A 185 0.85 16.02 -2.16
C ARG A 185 0.77 15.16 -0.90
N GLN A 186 -0.41 15.08 -0.28
CA GLN A 186 -0.61 14.30 0.93
C GLN A 186 -1.32 12.97 0.63
N GLY A 187 -1.26 12.05 1.60
CA GLY A 187 -1.81 10.72 1.48
C GLY A 187 -3.01 10.47 2.40
N LEU A 188 -3.34 9.20 2.50
CA LEU A 188 -4.41 8.70 3.37
C LEU A 188 -4.17 9.05 4.85
N TRP A 189 -2.91 9.08 5.31
CA TRP A 189 -2.59 9.40 6.70
C TRP A 189 -2.96 10.83 7.06
N GLU A 190 -2.56 11.82 6.24
CA GLU A 190 -2.93 13.21 6.50
C GLU A 190 -4.44 13.44 6.38
N PHE A 191 -5.09 12.78 5.41
CA PHE A 191 -6.56 12.81 5.32
C PHE A 191 -7.22 12.31 6.59
N ALA A 192 -6.75 11.20 7.14
CA ALA A 192 -7.30 10.61 8.35
C ALA A 192 -7.04 11.48 9.58
N GLU A 193 -5.83 12.03 9.73
CA GLU A 193 -5.48 12.96 10.81
C GLU A 193 -6.28 14.26 10.76
N ASP A 194 -6.55 14.80 9.57
CA ASP A 194 -7.26 16.08 9.46
C ASP A 194 -8.76 15.94 9.74
N ASN A 195 -9.35 14.77 9.49
CA ASN A 195 -10.81 14.61 9.45
C ASN A 195 -11.38 13.57 10.43
N TYR A 196 -10.55 12.67 10.98
CA TYR A 196 -11.01 11.52 11.78
C TYR A 196 -10.09 11.23 12.98
N LYS A 197 -9.33 12.23 13.44
CA LYS A 197 -8.35 12.09 14.52
C LYS A 197 -8.96 11.55 15.82
N GLU A 198 -10.18 11.94 16.13
CA GLU A 198 -10.89 11.53 17.34
C GLU A 198 -11.18 10.02 17.39
N TYR A 199 -11.10 9.32 16.26
CA TYR A 199 -11.31 7.87 16.16
C TYR A 199 -10.02 7.05 16.26
N TYR A 200 -8.86 7.68 16.39
CA TYR A 200 -7.60 6.96 16.57
C TYR A 200 -7.50 6.32 17.95
N ILE A 201 -6.91 5.12 18.00
CA ILE A 201 -6.38 4.58 19.25
C ILE A 201 -5.16 5.43 19.66
N PRO A 202 -5.01 5.81 20.94
CA PRO A 202 -3.80 6.50 21.41
C PRO A 202 -2.52 5.75 21.06
N GLY A 203 -1.59 6.42 20.36
CA GLY A 203 -0.29 5.86 19.96
C GLY A 203 -0.30 5.05 18.66
N GLU A 204 -1.48 4.78 18.09
CA GLU A 204 -1.59 4.15 16.78
C GLU A 204 -1.29 5.14 15.66
N LYS A 205 -0.61 4.67 14.61
CA LYS A 205 -0.24 5.47 13.43
C LYS A 205 -1.07 5.09 12.20
N HIS A 206 -1.77 3.95 12.22
CA HIS A 206 -2.64 3.52 11.15
C HIS A 206 -4.02 4.18 11.26
N PRO A 207 -4.57 4.70 10.16
CA PRO A 207 -5.90 5.28 10.12
C PRO A 207 -7.00 4.32 10.61
N PRO A 208 -8.00 4.84 11.34
CA PRO A 208 -9.14 4.06 11.77
C PRO A 208 -9.97 3.58 10.57
N PRO A 209 -10.74 2.49 10.69
CA PRO A 209 -11.61 2.00 9.62
C PRO A 209 -12.55 3.04 9.02
N ILE A 210 -13.07 3.96 9.83
CA ILE A 210 -13.94 5.04 9.36
C ILE A 210 -13.22 5.99 8.37
N ALA A 211 -11.96 6.32 8.63
CA ALA A 211 -11.16 7.14 7.72
C ALA A 211 -10.89 6.40 6.40
N HIS A 212 -10.66 5.08 6.45
CA HIS A 212 -10.51 4.27 5.24
C HIS A 212 -11.78 4.21 4.38
N TYR A 213 -12.96 4.16 5.00
CA TYR A 213 -14.23 4.24 4.28
C TYR A 213 -14.38 5.60 3.59
N HIS A 214 -14.13 6.69 4.32
CA HIS A 214 -14.22 8.04 3.77
C HIS A 214 -13.15 8.35 2.73
N TRP A 215 -11.96 7.76 2.83
CA TRP A 215 -10.98 7.81 1.76
C TRP A 215 -11.54 7.26 0.44
N VAL A 216 -12.25 6.13 0.50
CA VAL A 216 -12.89 5.58 -0.70
C VAL A 216 -14.02 6.49 -1.18
N LYS A 217 -14.94 6.84 -0.28
CA LYS A 217 -16.13 7.62 -0.61
C LYS A 217 -15.76 8.99 -1.18
N ASP A 218 -14.97 9.75 -0.43
CA ASP A 218 -14.78 11.19 -0.65
C ASP A 218 -13.58 11.49 -1.55
N MET A 219 -12.54 10.65 -1.51
CA MET A 219 -11.34 10.85 -2.32
C MET A 219 -11.37 10.04 -3.61
N ILE A 220 -11.49 8.71 -3.53
CA ILE A 220 -11.40 7.83 -4.70
C ILE A 220 -12.61 8.00 -5.63
N PHE A 221 -13.83 7.97 -5.09
CA PHE A 221 -15.05 8.03 -5.90
C PHE A 221 -15.75 9.39 -5.89
N LYS A 222 -15.46 10.28 -4.94
CA LYS A 222 -16.16 11.56 -4.73
C LYS A 222 -17.69 11.38 -4.76
N SER A 223 -18.17 10.40 -3.99
CA SER A 223 -19.53 9.90 -4.04
C SER A 223 -20.40 10.44 -2.93
N ASP A 224 -21.66 10.73 -3.25
CA ASP A 224 -22.71 11.04 -2.28
C ASP A 224 -23.39 9.79 -1.71
N ILE A 225 -23.05 8.59 -2.23
CA ILE A 225 -23.58 7.33 -1.73
C ILE A 225 -23.08 7.11 -0.30
N LEU A 226 -24.00 6.73 0.59
CA LEU A 226 -23.70 6.39 1.98
C LEU A 226 -23.80 4.88 2.17
N CYS A 227 -22.92 4.33 3.00
CA CYS A 227 -23.11 2.98 3.51
C CYS A 227 -24.31 2.90 4.46
N PRO A 228 -24.87 1.70 4.69
CA PRO A 228 -25.91 1.50 5.69
C PRO A 228 -25.51 2.07 7.05
N LEU A 229 -26.47 2.68 7.75
CA LEU A 229 -26.22 3.39 9.02
C LEU A 229 -25.62 2.46 10.09
N ASP A 230 -26.02 1.19 10.11
CA ASP A 230 -25.46 0.21 11.05
C ASP A 230 -23.99 -0.11 10.75
N GLU A 231 -23.60 -0.25 9.48
CA GLU A 231 -22.20 -0.39 9.06
C GLU A 231 -21.40 0.87 9.39
N TYR A 232 -21.95 2.05 9.15
CA TYR A 232 -21.33 3.32 9.53
C TYR A 232 -21.04 3.39 11.03
N ASN A 233 -22.01 3.03 11.86
CA ASN A 233 -21.86 3.00 13.31
C ASN A 233 -20.81 1.97 13.76
N LYS A 234 -20.72 0.79 13.12
CA LYS A 234 -19.66 -0.20 13.39
C LYS A 234 -18.26 0.35 13.09
N LEU A 235 -18.12 1.17 12.04
CA LEU A 235 -16.84 1.80 11.71
C LEU A 235 -16.47 2.90 12.71
N LYS A 236 -17.46 3.71 13.11
CA LYS A 236 -17.29 4.79 14.08
C LYS A 236 -16.90 4.26 15.46
N ASP A 237 -17.56 3.20 15.90
CA ASP A 237 -17.36 2.58 17.21
C ASP A 237 -16.32 1.43 17.18
N TYR A 238 -15.56 1.27 16.08
CA TYR A 238 -14.71 0.09 15.86
C TYR A 238 -13.70 -0.18 16.99
N PHE A 239 -13.22 0.88 17.63
CA PHE A 239 -12.27 0.81 18.76
C PHE A 239 -12.91 1.09 20.11
N LYS A 240 -14.22 1.35 20.18
CA LYS A 240 -14.92 1.59 21.44
C LYS A 240 -14.82 0.33 22.31
N GLY A 241 -14.21 0.47 23.49
CA GLY A 241 -13.94 -0.64 24.40
C GLY A 241 -12.69 -1.47 24.09
N LYS A 242 -11.85 -1.06 23.12
CA LYS A 242 -10.52 -1.62 22.88
C LYS A 242 -9.46 -0.70 23.48
N ASP A 243 -8.51 -1.25 24.22
CA ASP A 243 -7.45 -0.52 24.94
C ASP A 243 -6.14 -0.39 24.14
N GLY A 244 -6.17 -0.70 22.84
CA GLY A 244 -5.01 -0.67 21.96
C GLY A 244 -4.01 -1.80 22.17
N ARG A 245 -4.35 -2.84 22.96
CA ARG A 245 -3.47 -4.00 23.23
C ARG A 245 -3.99 -5.34 22.70
N SER A 246 -5.02 -5.33 21.86
CA SER A 246 -5.61 -6.53 21.24
C SER A 246 -4.85 -6.97 19.98
#